data_AF-A0A2V9QUV4-F1
#
_entry.id   AF-A0A2V9QUV4-F1
#
_cell.length_a   1.000
_cell.length_b   1.000
_cell.length_c   1.000
_cell.angle_alpha   90.00
_cell.angle_beta   90.00
_cell.angle_gamma   90.00
#
_symmetry.space_group_name_H-M   'P 1'
#
loop_
_entity.id
_entity.type
_entity.pdbx_description
1 polymer ?
#
loop_
_entity_poly.entity_id
_entity_poly.type
_entity_poly.pdbx_seq_one_letter_code
_entity_poly.pdbx_strand_id
1 'polypeptide(L)'
;MLSRGDIDNAQLRAVITRHREQSTSRIGECMQQMGFVGERQVTTALGAQWACPVLAENVTALPCECPVPYPLLHAFRMVPVSYVAATRIMLVAFSDEINYSALLAIEQALGCGTEACVAVRGK
;
A
#
# COMPACT_ATOMS: atom_id res chain seq x y z
N MET A 1 -3.70 -0.99 -14.77
CA MET A 1 -2.56 -0.72 -15.66
C MET A 1 -2.92 -1.01 -17.10
N LEU A 2 -3.19 -2.26 -17.49
CA LEU A 2 -3.66 -2.57 -18.86
C LEU A 2 -4.98 -1.84 -19.21
N SER A 3 -5.96 -1.87 -18.30
CA SER A 3 -7.25 -1.16 -18.45
C SER A 3 -7.14 0.37 -18.43
N ARG A 4 -6.01 0.90 -17.95
CA ARG A 4 -5.72 2.33 -17.88
C ARG A 4 -4.84 2.80 -19.03
N GLY A 5 -4.34 1.88 -19.87
CA GLY A 5 -3.39 2.20 -20.95
C GLY A 5 -1.96 2.46 -20.48
N ASP A 6 -1.62 2.19 -19.22
CA ASP A 6 -0.27 2.41 -18.68
C ASP A 6 0.76 1.42 -19.28
N ILE A 7 0.28 0.27 -19.75
CA ILE A 7 1.07 -0.79 -20.39
C ILE A 7 0.26 -1.42 -21.52
N ASP A 8 0.94 -1.97 -22.53
CA ASP A 8 0.33 -2.74 -23.59
C ASP A 8 0.43 -4.28 -23.38
N ASN A 9 -0.22 -5.03 -24.26
CA ASN A 9 -0.22 -6.50 -24.19
C ASN A 9 1.16 -7.14 -24.46
N ALA A 10 2.03 -6.49 -25.24
CA ALA A 10 3.37 -7.01 -25.53
C ALA A 10 4.28 -6.85 -24.31
N GLN A 11 4.24 -5.68 -23.66
CA GLN A 11 4.92 -5.36 -22.41
C GLN A 11 4.46 -6.30 -21.30
N LEU A 12 3.14 -6.54 -21.16
CA LEU A 12 2.62 -7.47 -20.15
C LEU A 12 3.16 -8.90 -20.35
N ARG A 13 3.20 -9.39 -21.59
CA ARG A 13 3.75 -10.72 -21.90
C ARG A 13 5.24 -10.81 -21.55
N ALA A 14 6.01 -9.79 -21.91
CA ALA A 14 7.44 -9.73 -21.60
C ALA A 14 7.70 -9.76 -20.07
N VAL A 15 6.88 -9.03 -19.29
CA VAL A 15 6.94 -9.02 -17.82
C VAL A 15 6.63 -10.40 -17.24
N ILE A 16 5.58 -11.08 -17.73
CA ILE A 16 5.21 -12.40 -17.22
C ILE A 16 6.31 -13.44 -17.51
N THR A 17 6.92 -13.40 -18.68
CA THR A 17 8.06 -14.27 -19.03
C THR A 17 9.22 -14.03 -18.07
N ARG A 18 9.61 -12.77 -17.88
CA ARG A 18 10.69 -12.35 -16.96
C ARG A 18 10.40 -12.76 -15.50
N HIS A 19 9.17 -12.56 -15.04
CA HIS A 19 8.74 -12.93 -13.69
C HIS A 19 8.80 -14.44 -13.45
N ARG A 20 8.55 -15.28 -14.47
CA ARG A 20 8.69 -16.74 -14.35
C ARG A 20 10.15 -17.16 -14.18
N GLU A 21 11.08 -16.44 -14.78
CA GLU A 21 12.53 -16.67 -14.63
C GLU A 21 13.04 -16.17 -13.27
N GLN A 22 12.38 -15.14 -12.71
CA GLN A 22 12.71 -14.52 -11.43
C GLN A 22 11.60 -14.75 -10.40
N SER A 23 11.47 -16.00 -9.95
CA SER A 23 10.33 -16.51 -9.15
C SER A 23 9.97 -15.76 -7.85
N THR A 24 10.79 -14.82 -7.38
CA THR A 24 10.61 -14.12 -6.10
C THR A 24 10.21 -12.64 -6.21
N SER A 25 10.27 -12.03 -7.40
CA SER A 25 9.98 -10.59 -7.56
C SER A 25 8.53 -10.36 -7.92
N ARG A 26 7.88 -9.32 -7.36
CA ARG A 26 6.47 -9.01 -7.69
C ARG A 26 6.34 -8.53 -9.14
N ILE A 27 5.18 -8.72 -9.76
CA ILE A 27 4.92 -8.26 -11.14
C ILE A 27 5.18 -6.76 -11.30
N GLY A 28 4.74 -5.92 -10.35
CA GLY A 28 5.00 -4.48 -10.38
C GLY A 28 6.49 -4.13 -10.31
N GLU A 29 7.26 -4.84 -9.49
CA GLU A 29 8.72 -4.67 -9.40
C GLU A 29 9.41 -5.09 -10.70
N CYS A 30 8.95 -6.19 -11.31
CA CYS A 30 9.44 -6.64 -12.61
C CYS A 30 9.17 -5.60 -13.70
N MET A 31 7.99 -4.95 -13.71
CA MET A 31 7.67 -3.86 -14.64
C MET A 31 8.55 -2.63 -14.42
N GLN A 32 8.86 -2.28 -13.17
CA GLN A 32 9.77 -1.17 -12.85
C GLN A 32 11.20 -1.46 -13.29
N GLN A 33 11.71 -2.67 -13.03
CA GLN A 33 13.05 -3.09 -13.45
C GLN A 33 13.21 -3.07 -14.97
N MET A 34 12.14 -3.36 -15.71
CA MET A 34 12.10 -3.29 -17.18
C MET A 34 11.87 -1.88 -17.72
N GLY A 35 11.66 -0.88 -16.85
CA GLY A 35 11.45 0.51 -17.25
C GLY A 35 10.07 0.79 -17.87
N PHE A 36 9.12 -0.14 -17.77
CA PHE A 36 7.78 0.03 -18.36
C PHE A 36 6.88 0.94 -17.54
N VAL A 37 7.09 0.98 -16.22
CA VAL A 37 6.29 1.79 -15.30
C VAL A 37 7.17 2.40 -14.21
N GLY A 38 6.80 3.59 -13.74
CA GLY A 38 7.39 4.24 -12.58
C GLY A 38 6.74 3.79 -11.26
N GLU A 39 7.39 4.09 -10.15
CA GLU A 39 6.92 3.75 -8.80
C GLU A 39 5.54 4.34 -8.45
N ARG A 40 5.29 5.59 -8.85
CA ARG A 40 3.97 6.23 -8.71
C ARG A 40 2.89 5.50 -9.49
N GLN A 41 3.17 5.02 -10.70
CA GLN A 41 2.20 4.28 -11.49
C GLN A 41 1.86 2.94 -10.82
N VAL A 42 2.86 2.23 -10.29
CA VAL A 42 2.65 1.00 -9.51
C VAL A 42 1.79 1.27 -8.28
N THR A 43 2.15 2.27 -7.47
CA THR A 43 1.39 2.65 -6.27
C THR A 43 -0.06 3.04 -6.59
N THR A 44 -0.27 3.81 -7.67
CA THR A 44 -1.61 4.21 -8.13
C THR A 44 -2.43 3.03 -8.65
N ALA A 45 -1.80 2.05 -9.27
CA ALA A 45 -2.46 0.82 -9.68
C ALA A 45 -2.84 -0.05 -8.47
N LEU A 46 -1.97 -0.15 -7.47
CA LEU A 46 -2.24 -0.87 -6.22
C LEU A 46 -3.40 -0.24 -5.43
N GLY A 47 -3.37 1.09 -5.24
CA GLY A 47 -4.47 1.81 -4.60
C GLY A 47 -5.81 1.56 -5.30
N ALA A 48 -5.82 1.58 -6.65
CA ALA A 48 -7.01 1.26 -7.42
C ALA A 48 -7.46 -0.20 -7.27
N GLN A 49 -6.53 -1.14 -7.25
CA GLN A 49 -6.82 -2.57 -7.11
C GLN A 49 -7.45 -2.91 -5.75
N TRP A 50 -7.10 -2.18 -4.70
CA TRP A 50 -7.64 -2.39 -3.35
C TRP A 50 -8.71 -1.37 -2.95
N ALA A 51 -9.14 -0.50 -3.86
CA ALA A 51 -10.07 0.60 -3.57
C ALA A 51 -9.60 1.49 -2.40
N CYS A 52 -8.29 1.72 -2.29
CA CYS A 52 -7.68 2.51 -1.22
C CYS A 52 -7.00 3.77 -1.75
N PRO A 53 -7.08 4.89 -1.01
CA PRO A 53 -6.38 6.11 -1.37
C PRO A 53 -4.86 5.91 -1.35
N VAL A 54 -4.18 6.60 -2.26
CA VAL A 54 -2.71 6.70 -2.26
C VAL A 54 -2.32 7.90 -1.40
N LEU A 55 -1.42 7.67 -0.44
CA LEU A 55 -0.89 8.74 0.40
C LEU A 55 -0.01 9.66 -0.45
N ALA A 56 -0.24 10.97 -0.37
CA ALA A 56 0.59 11.94 -1.05
C ALA A 56 1.99 12.03 -0.41
N GLU A 57 3.03 12.24 -1.22
CA GLU A 57 4.45 12.26 -0.77
C GLU A 57 4.77 13.38 0.23
N ASN A 58 3.90 14.39 0.35
CA ASN A 58 4.04 15.55 1.23
C ASN A 58 3.23 15.42 2.54
N VAL A 59 2.68 14.25 2.85
CA VAL A 59 2.08 14.01 4.16
C VAL A 59 3.20 13.86 5.17
N THR A 60 3.54 14.97 5.84
CA THR A 60 4.32 14.92 7.07
C THR A 60 3.55 14.06 8.06
N ALA A 61 4.13 12.92 8.47
CA ALA A 61 3.62 12.14 9.57
C ALA A 61 3.54 13.07 10.79
N LEU A 62 2.34 13.55 11.09
CA LEU A 62 2.10 14.25 12.33
C LEU A 62 2.42 13.25 13.45
N PRO A 63 3.06 13.67 14.55
CA PRO A 63 3.21 12.81 15.72
C PRO A 63 1.82 12.37 16.15
N CYS A 64 1.49 11.13 15.77
CA CYS A 64 0.22 10.51 16.02
C CYS A 64 0.37 9.82 17.37
N GLU A 65 -0.43 10.19 18.36
CA GLU A 65 -0.64 9.35 19.55
C GLU A 65 -1.36 8.10 19.07
N CYS A 66 -0.58 7.14 18.55
CA CYS A 66 -1.11 5.88 18.04
C CYS A 66 -1.40 4.96 19.23
N PRO A 67 -2.67 4.60 19.47
CA PRO A 67 -3.01 3.68 20.56
C PRO A 67 -2.60 2.22 20.26
N VAL A 68 -2.09 1.94 19.05
CA VAL A 68 -1.69 0.59 18.62
C VAL A 68 -0.27 0.29 19.11
N PRO A 69 -0.07 -0.82 19.84
CA PRO A 69 1.28 -1.28 20.22
C PRO A 69 2.19 -1.51 19.01
N TYR A 70 3.44 -1.06 19.11
CA TYR A 70 4.46 -1.25 18.07
C TYR A 70 4.61 -2.70 17.55
N PRO A 71 4.55 -3.77 18.39
CA PRO A 71 4.64 -5.14 17.89
C PRO A 71 3.56 -5.50 16.86
N LEU A 72 2.34 -4.97 17.00
CA LEU A 72 1.26 -5.18 16.02
C LEU A 72 1.55 -4.42 14.73
N LEU A 73 1.98 -3.16 14.84
CA LEU A 73 2.38 -2.35 13.68
C LEU A 73 3.49 -3.05 12.88
N HIS A 74 4.51 -3.56 13.58
CA HIS A 74 5.63 -4.26 12.97
C HIS A 74 5.22 -5.60 12.34
N ALA A 75 4.45 -6.43 13.06
CA ALA A 75 4.03 -7.75 12.57
C ALA A 75 3.18 -7.68 11.30
N PHE A 76 2.31 -6.67 11.19
CA PHE A 76 1.44 -6.48 10.03
C PHE A 76 1.96 -5.46 9.01
N ARG A 77 3.20 -4.97 9.18
CA ARG A 77 3.85 -3.97 8.29
C ARG A 77 2.98 -2.74 8.06
N MET A 78 2.41 -2.22 9.14
CA MET A 78 1.53 -1.06 9.18
C MET A 78 2.27 0.17 9.71
N VAL A 79 1.95 1.33 9.14
CA VAL A 79 2.43 2.61 9.65
C VAL A 79 1.22 3.51 9.94
N PRO A 80 1.01 3.93 11.20
CA PRO A 80 -0.06 4.88 11.51
C PRO A 80 0.30 6.24 10.93
N VAL A 81 -0.58 6.79 10.09
CA VAL A 81 -0.37 8.07 9.40
C VAL A 81 -0.97 9.20 10.20
N SER A 82 -2.19 9.01 10.70
CA SER A 82 -2.89 9.99 11.52
C SER A 82 -3.96 9.32 12.37
N TYR A 83 -4.32 9.96 13.47
CA TYR A 83 -5.45 9.59 14.31
C TYR A 83 -6.25 10.86 14.64
N VAL A 84 -7.53 10.84 14.33
CA VAL A 84 -8.44 11.95 14.59
C VAL A 84 -9.28 11.61 15.81
N ALA A 85 -8.90 12.14 16.98
CA ALA A 85 -9.56 11.81 18.25
C ALA A 85 -11.07 12.14 18.28
N ALA A 86 -11.50 13.19 17.56
CA ALA A 86 -12.90 13.62 17.50
C ALA A 86 -13.82 12.59 16.83
N THR A 87 -13.34 11.93 15.77
CA THR A 87 -14.09 10.88 15.04
C THR A 87 -13.65 9.48 15.44
N ARG A 88 -12.56 9.36 16.21
CA ARG A 88 -11.84 8.12 16.51
C ARG A 88 -11.50 7.34 15.25
N ILE A 89 -11.09 8.01 14.18
CA ILE A 89 -10.67 7.36 12.94
C ILE A 89 -9.15 7.40 12.84
N MET A 90 -8.54 6.25 12.55
CA MET A 90 -7.12 6.11 12.31
C MET A 90 -6.84 5.79 10.85
N LEU A 91 -5.98 6.58 10.22
CA LEU A 91 -5.47 6.29 8.88
C LEU A 91 -4.19 5.45 8.99
N VAL A 92 -4.16 4.30 8.32
CA VAL A 92 -3.07 3.32 8.38
C VAL A 92 -2.53 3.05 6.99
N ALA A 93 -1.23 3.28 6.81
CA ALA A 93 -0.53 2.97 5.58
C ALA A 93 0.00 1.53 5.57
N PHE A 94 -0.13 0.87 4.42
CA PHE A 94 0.42 -0.45 4.14
C PHE A 94 1.45 -0.38 3.00
N SER A 95 2.51 -1.18 3.11
CA SER A 95 3.58 -1.22 2.10
C SER A 95 3.34 -2.22 0.97
N ASP A 96 2.58 -3.28 1.23
CA ASP A 96 2.58 -4.46 0.36
C ASP A 96 1.23 -5.11 0.14
N GLU A 97 0.43 -5.32 1.18
CA GLU A 97 -0.93 -5.86 1.11
C GLU A 97 -1.72 -5.30 2.29
N ILE A 98 -3.01 -5.05 2.07
CA ILE A 98 -3.90 -4.55 3.13
C ILE A 98 -4.45 -5.73 3.90
N ASN A 99 -4.16 -5.76 5.21
CA ASN A 99 -4.69 -6.79 6.10
C ASN A 99 -5.95 -6.29 6.81
N TYR A 100 -7.11 -6.49 6.18
CA TYR A 100 -8.40 -6.08 6.74
C TYR A 100 -8.75 -6.78 8.05
N SER A 101 -8.26 -8.00 8.28
CA SER A 101 -8.46 -8.71 9.55
C SER A 101 -7.70 -8.04 10.69
N ALA A 102 -6.47 -7.57 10.44
CA ALA A 102 -5.69 -6.82 11.42
C ALA A 102 -6.33 -5.46 11.72
N LEU A 103 -6.84 -4.77 10.69
CA LEU A 103 -7.59 -3.52 10.86
C LEU A 103 -8.83 -3.73 11.74
N LEU A 104 -9.65 -4.72 11.42
CA LEU A 104 -10.84 -5.04 12.22
C LEU A 104 -10.48 -5.40 13.68
N ALA A 105 -9.40 -6.14 13.90
CA ALA A 105 -8.94 -6.47 15.24
C ALA A 105 -8.51 -5.22 16.03
N ILE A 106 -7.85 -4.26 15.37
CA ILE A 106 -7.49 -2.97 15.97
C ILE A 106 -8.74 -2.16 16.31
N GLU A 107 -9.72 -2.11 15.40
CA GLU A 107 -10.99 -1.41 15.63
C GLU A 107 -11.69 -1.94 16.89
N GLN A 108 -11.78 -3.27 17.01
CA GLN A 108 -12.40 -3.94 18.14
C GLN A 108 -11.62 -3.74 19.45
N ALA A 109 -10.29 -3.81 19.40
CA ALA A 109 -9.46 -3.69 20.60
C ALA A 109 -9.41 -2.25 21.15
N LEU A 110 -9.46 -1.24 20.27
CA LEU A 110 -9.25 0.17 20.63
C LEU A 110 -10.51 1.03 20.56
N GLY A 111 -11.62 0.50 20.03
CA GLY A 111 -12.87 1.23 19.88
C GLY A 111 -12.75 2.44 18.95
N CYS A 112 -11.90 2.33 17.92
CA CYS A 112 -11.69 3.32 16.87
C CYS A 112 -12.09 2.74 15.50
N GLY A 113 -12.41 3.57 14.52
CA GLY A 113 -12.50 3.16 13.11
C GLY A 113 -11.13 3.20 12.45
N THR A 114 -10.92 2.41 11.41
CA THR A 114 -9.68 2.40 10.63
C THR A 114 -9.92 2.61 9.13
N GLU A 115 -9.04 3.35 8.50
CA GLU A 115 -9.00 3.50 7.05
C GLU A 115 -7.61 3.10 6.53
N ALA A 116 -7.59 2.30 5.47
CA ALA A 116 -6.35 1.86 4.85
C ALA A 116 -5.93 2.81 3.72
N CYS A 117 -4.64 3.09 3.63
CA CYS A 117 -4.04 3.77 2.48
C CYS A 117 -2.78 3.06 2.01
N VAL A 118 -2.40 3.32 0.76
CA VAL A 118 -1.16 2.81 0.16
C VAL A 118 -0.16 3.95 0.08
N ALA A 119 1.05 3.75 0.60
CA ALA A 119 2.12 4.73 0.49
C ALA A 119 3.05 4.38 -0.68
N VAL A 120 3.60 5.40 -1.33
CA VAL A 120 4.72 5.23 -2.26
C VAL A 120 5.91 4.70 -1.44
N ARG A 121 6.57 3.66 -1.92
CA ARG A 121 7.80 3.18 -1.27
C ARG A 121 8.82 4.33 -1.29
N GLY A 122 9.37 4.67 -0.13
CA GLY A 122 10.49 5.61 -0.07
C GLY A 122 11.73 4.94 -0.65
N LYS A 123 12.50 5.66 -1.47
CA LYS A 123 13.84 5.25 -1.89
C LYS A 123 14.79 5.09 -0.71
#